data_AF-A0A069AXW7-F1
#
_entry.id   AF-A0A069AXW7-F1
#
_cell.length_a   1.000
_cell.length_b   1.000
_cell.length_c   1.000
_cell.angle_alpha   90.00
_cell.angle_beta   90.00
_cell.angle_gamma   90.00
#
_symmetry.space_group_name_H-M   'P 1'
#
loop_
_entity.id
_entity.type
_entity.pdbx_description
1 polymer ?
#
loop_
_entity_poly.entity_id
_entity_poly.type
_entity_poly.pdbx_seq_one_letter_code
_entity_poly.pdbx_strand_id
1 'polypeptide(L)'
;MHLWEGLLLLDLERKILFSSDLMIRFGNSGGEILENTLEGELDRITKEQIPDTEKREKLIGDLKKEDIKFIATGHGECIAIMSKN
;
A
#
# COMPACT_ATOMS: atom_id res chain seq x y z
N MET A 1 -9.72 1.60 13.87
CA MET A 1 -8.37 2.05 14.29
C MET A 1 -7.44 0.93 13.91
N HIS A 2 -6.66 1.07 12.83
CA HIS A 2 -6.21 -0.11 12.09
C HIS A 2 -4.68 -0.23 11.91
N LEU A 3 -3.86 0.80 12.15
CA LEU A 3 -2.39 0.69 11.99
C LEU A 3 -1.55 1.10 13.21
N TRP A 4 -2.10 1.04 14.42
CA TRP A 4 -1.45 1.63 15.60
C TRP A 4 -0.16 0.92 16.04
N GLU A 5 0.02 -0.35 15.68
CA GLU A 5 1.25 -1.13 15.82
C GLU A 5 1.52 -1.95 14.54
N GLY A 6 1.14 -1.40 13.39
CA GLY A 6 1.22 -2.09 12.11
C GLY A 6 2.67 -2.29 11.65
N LEU A 7 3.05 -3.53 11.36
CA LEU A 7 4.29 -3.84 10.66
C LEU A 7 4.05 -3.88 9.16
N LEU A 8 4.91 -3.20 8.40
CA LEU A 8 4.98 -3.30 6.95
C LEU A 8 6.17 -4.20 6.58
N LEU A 9 5.99 -5.05 5.58
CA LEU A 9 7.06 -5.91 5.07
C LEU A 9 7.20 -5.72 3.56
N LEU A 10 8.43 -5.62 3.08
CA LEU A 10 8.74 -5.61 1.65
C LEU A 10 9.59 -6.83 1.30
N ASP A 11 9.04 -7.73 0.48
CA ASP A 11 9.82 -8.78 -0.19
C ASP A 11 10.54 -8.13 -1.38
N LEU A 12 11.86 -7.99 -1.29
CA LEU A 12 12.68 -7.33 -2.32
C LEU A 12 12.89 -8.20 -3.57
N GLU A 13 12.78 -9.53 -3.45
CA GLU A 13 12.94 -10.44 -4.58
C GLU A 13 11.65 -10.48 -5.40
N ARG A 14 10.52 -10.69 -4.73
CA ARG A 14 9.19 -10.75 -5.37
C ARG A 14 8.54 -9.40 -5.55
N LYS A 15 9.10 -8.35 -4.94
CA LYS A 15 8.63 -6.95 -5.03
C LYS A 15 7.21 -6.76 -4.47
N ILE A 16 6.92 -7.44 -3.37
CA ILE A 16 5.61 -7.46 -2.73
C ILE A 16 5.64 -6.63 -1.45
N LEU A 17 4.81 -5.59 -1.40
CA LEU A 17 4.53 -4.87 -0.16
C LEU A 17 3.36 -5.54 0.56
N PHE A 18 3.63 -6.12 1.73
CA PHE A 18 2.60 -6.50 2.70
C PHE A 18 2.26 -5.27 3.53
N SER A 19 1.16 -4.62 3.19
CA SER A 19 0.85 -3.28 3.67
C SER A 19 0.07 -3.26 4.99
N SER A 20 -0.36 -4.43 5.49
CA SER A 20 -1.25 -4.48 6.64
C SER A 20 -2.44 -3.54 6.40
N ASP A 21 -2.91 -2.86 7.43
CA ASP A 21 -4.02 -1.92 7.34
C ASP A 21 -3.65 -0.54 6.76
N LEU A 22 -2.42 -0.36 6.27
CA LEU A 22 -2.02 0.88 5.58
C LEU A 22 -2.82 1.03 4.29
N MET A 23 -3.04 -0.07 3.57
CA MET A 23 -3.86 -0.09 2.37
C MET A 23 -5.01 -1.06 2.53
N ILE A 24 -6.21 -0.50 2.52
CA ILE A 24 -7.48 -1.22 2.58
C ILE A 24 -8.30 -0.92 1.33
N ARG A 25 -8.89 -1.96 0.76
CA ARG A 25 -9.87 -1.89 -0.33
C ARG A 25 -11.22 -2.35 0.19
N PHE A 26 -12.16 -1.41 0.26
CA PHE A 26 -13.55 -1.74 0.55
C PHE A 26 -14.24 -2.06 -0.78
N GLY A 27 -14.57 -3.33 -1.02
CA GLY A 27 -15.06 -3.80 -2.31
C GLY A 27 -15.54 -5.26 -2.26
N ASN A 28 -16.03 -5.74 -3.40
CA ASN A 28 -16.54 -7.10 -3.54
C ASN A 28 -15.37 -8.08 -3.51
N SER A 29 -15.40 -9.07 -2.61
CA SER A 29 -14.34 -10.06 -2.41
C SER A 29 -14.33 -11.12 -3.52
N GLY A 30 -14.53 -10.73 -4.78
CA GLY A 30 -14.61 -11.63 -5.94
C GLY A 30 -13.29 -12.33 -6.26
N GLY A 31 -12.20 -11.98 -5.57
CA GLY A 31 -10.86 -12.53 -5.77
C GLY A 31 -10.13 -11.89 -6.94
N GLU A 32 -10.63 -10.78 -7.47
CA GLU A 32 -9.98 -10.04 -8.54
C GLU A 32 -8.76 -9.28 -8.02
N ILE A 33 -7.72 -9.20 -8.85
CA ILE A 33 -6.56 -8.35 -8.59
C ILE A 33 -6.85 -7.00 -9.21
N LEU A 34 -6.76 -5.94 -8.42
CA LEU A 34 -6.95 -4.58 -8.90
C LEU A 34 -5.65 -4.09 -9.56
N GLU A 35 -5.74 -3.49 -10.73
CA GLU A 35 -4.60 -2.84 -11.38
C GLU A 35 -4.57 -1.34 -11.03
N ASN A 36 -3.43 -0.83 -10.58
CA ASN A 36 -3.22 0.60 -10.36
C ASN A 36 -1.74 1.00 -10.48
N THR A 37 -1.44 2.29 -10.34
CA THR A 37 -0.07 2.82 -10.22
C THR A 37 0.34 2.92 -8.76
N LEU A 38 1.65 2.83 -8.49
CA LEU A 38 2.17 3.00 -7.13
C LEU A 38 1.80 4.38 -6.58
N GLU A 39 1.93 5.43 -7.38
CA GLU A 39 1.59 6.78 -6.94
C GLU A 39 0.11 6.92 -6.60
N GLY A 40 -0.78 6.34 -7.40
CA GLY A 40 -2.22 6.34 -7.11
C GLY A 40 -2.57 5.63 -5.81
N GLU A 41 -1.79 4.63 -5.38
CA GLU A 41 -1.96 3.99 -4.08
C GLU A 41 -1.35 4.80 -2.93
N LEU A 42 -0.18 5.41 -3.15
CA LEU A 42 0.47 6.24 -2.13
C LEU A 42 -0.35 7.50 -1.81
N ASP A 43 -1.03 8.08 -2.80
CA ASP A 43 -1.93 9.24 -2.62
C ASP A 43 -3.13 8.93 -1.70
N ARG A 44 -3.43 7.64 -1.47
CA ARG A 44 -4.50 7.19 -0.57
C ARG A 44 -4.07 7.03 0.88
N ILE A 45 -2.77 7.17 1.18
CA ILE A 45 -2.27 7.14 2.55
C ILE A 45 -2.52 8.52 3.18
N THR A 46 -3.47 8.59 4.08
CA THR A 46 -3.94 9.85 4.67
C THR A 46 -3.72 9.87 6.19
N LYS A 47 -4.18 10.95 6.84
CA LYS A 47 -4.08 11.13 8.29
C LYS A 47 -4.89 10.09 9.09
N GLU A 48 -5.83 9.43 8.44
CA GLU A 48 -6.67 8.40 9.03
C GLU A 48 -5.87 7.12 9.35
N GLN A 49 -4.87 6.78 8.53
CA GLN A 49 -3.93 5.68 8.82
C GLN A 49 -2.75 6.17 9.66
N ILE A 50 -2.13 7.30 9.28
CA ILE A 50 -0.95 7.84 9.95
C ILE A 50 -1.20 9.33 10.26
N PRO A 51 -1.68 9.68 11.46
CA PRO A 51 -2.05 11.05 11.81
C PRO A 51 -0.88 12.04 11.75
N ASP A 52 0.30 11.59 12.14
CA ASP A 52 1.55 12.37 12.13
C ASP A 52 2.00 12.66 10.70
N THR A 53 1.99 13.93 10.31
CA THR A 53 2.31 14.35 8.94
C THR A 53 3.74 14.05 8.55
N GLU A 54 4.72 14.30 9.42
CA GLU A 54 6.13 14.08 9.09
C GLU A 54 6.41 12.59 8.90
N LYS A 55 5.89 11.74 9.79
CA LYS A 55 6.03 10.29 9.66
C LYS A 55 5.32 9.74 8.42
N ARG A 56 4.13 10.28 8.09
CA ARG A 56 3.37 9.91 6.89
C ARG A 56 4.13 10.26 5.61
N GLU A 57 4.61 11.49 5.50
CA GLU A 57 5.39 11.95 4.34
C GLU A 57 6.70 11.18 4.21
N LYS A 58 7.38 10.89 5.32
CA LYS A 58 8.58 10.06 5.32
C LYS A 58 8.28 8.65 4.78
N LEU A 59 7.24 7.99 5.27
CA LEU A 59 6.87 6.65 4.80
C LEU A 59 6.53 6.64 3.31
N ILE A 60 5.70 7.59 2.85
CA ILE A 60 5.35 7.73 1.43
C ILE A 60 6.62 7.94 0.59
N GLY A 61 7.52 8.80 1.05
CA GLY A 61 8.79 9.07 0.37
C GLY A 61 9.73 7.86 0.32
N ASP A 62 9.72 7.01 1.34
CA ASP A 62 10.50 5.78 1.37
C ASP A 62 9.90 4.73 0.43
N LEU A 63 8.59 4.47 0.52
CA LEU A 63 7.89 3.52 -0.38
C LEU A 63 8.00 3.90 -1.86
N LYS A 64 8.03 5.20 -2.18
CA LYS A 64 8.18 5.69 -3.56
C LYS A 64 9.53 5.34 -4.20
N LYS A 65 10.56 5.07 -3.40
CA LYS A 65 11.91 4.70 -3.89
C LYS A 65 12.04 3.19 -4.15
N GLU A 66 11.14 2.41 -3.58
CA GLU A 66 11.16 0.96 -3.68
C GLU A 66 10.53 0.48 -4.99
N ASP A 67 11.06 -0.60 -5.56
CA ASP A 67 10.52 -1.20 -6.79
C ASP A 67 9.36 -2.15 -6.47
N ILE A 68 8.24 -1.61 -5.99
CA ILE A 68 7.05 -2.39 -5.62
C ILE A 68 6.26 -2.76 -6.89
N LYS A 69 5.97 -4.05 -7.06
CA LYS A 69 5.16 -4.59 -8.18
C LYS A 69 3.81 -5.12 -7.75
N PHE A 70 3.64 -5.39 -6.46
CA PHE A 70 2.41 -5.93 -5.93
C PHE A 70 2.18 -5.46 -4.50
N ILE A 71 0.94 -5.20 -4.13
CA ILE A 71 0.54 -4.84 -2.77
C ILE A 71 -0.45 -5.88 -2.26
N ALA A 72 -0.02 -6.63 -1.24
CA ALA A 72 -0.89 -7.47 -0.43
C ALA A 72 -1.53 -6.59 0.65
N THR A 73 -2.77 -6.18 0.40
CA THR A 73 -3.57 -5.32 1.28
C THR A 73 -3.98 -6.06 2.56
N GLY A 74 -4.13 -5.34 3.67
CA GLY A 74 -4.61 -5.94 4.93
C GLY A 74 -6.07 -6.40 4.83
N HIS A 75 -6.86 -5.71 4.02
CA HIS A 75 -8.24 -6.05 3.73
C HIS A 75 -8.62 -5.69 2.29
N GLY A 76 -9.42 -6.57 1.68
CA GLY A 76 -9.94 -6.42 0.33
C GLY A 76 -9.04 -7.04 -0.73
N GLU A 77 -9.15 -6.52 -1.95
CA GLU A 77 -8.41 -7.00 -3.12
C GLU A 77 -6.93 -6.61 -3.04
N CYS A 78 -6.07 -7.52 -3.51
CA CYS A 78 -4.67 -7.22 -3.74
C CYS A 78 -4.50 -6.35 -4.99
N ILE A 79 -3.37 -5.67 -5.08
CA ILE A 79 -3.15 -4.65 -6.11
C ILE A 79 -1.90 -4.99 -6.93
N ALA A 80 -2.05 -5.15 -8.23
CA ALA A 80 -0.94 -5.20 -9.17
C ALA A 80 -0.53 -3.78 -9.56
N ILE A 81 0.76 -3.49 -9.44
CA ILE A 81 1.32 -2.19 -9.80
C ILE A 81 1.74 -2.19 -11.26
N MET A 82 1.04 -1.38 -12.04
CA MET A 82 1.31 -1.18 -13.46
C MET A 82 2.37 -0.10 -13.62
N SER A 83 3.34 -0.35 -14.52
CA SER A 83 4.26 0.69 -14.96
C SER A 83 3.48 1.77 -15.72
N LYS A 84 3.81 3.04 -15.48
CA LYS A 84 3.37 4.11 -16.38
C LYS A 84 4.00 3.85 -17.76
N ASN A 85 3.17 3.71 -18.78
CA ASN A 85 3.58 3.73 -20.18
C ASN A 85 4.15 5.09 -20.56
#